data_AF-A0A1S3UZB1-F1
#
_entry.id   AF-A0A1S3UZB1-F1
#
_cell.length_a   1.000
_cell.length_b   1.000
_cell.length_c   1.000
_cell.angle_alpha   90.00
_cell.angle_beta   90.00
_cell.angle_gamma   90.00
#
_symmetry.space_group_name_H-M   'P 1'
#
loop_
_entity.id
_entity.type
_entity.pdbx_description
1 polymer ?
#
loop_
_entity_poly.entity_id
_entity_poly.type
_entity_poly.pdbx_seq_one_letter_code
_entity_poly.pdbx_strand_id
1 'polypeptide(L)'
;MQTANHLLLIKDYVSLLGVTLRRYGYPIDVLLDVLSKHKDKYHELLLSDCRKQIAEAIAADKFEQMLMKKEYEYSMNVLSFQIQTTDIIPAFPYVAPFSTTVPDCCRIVRSFIEDSVSFMSYGGQLEFYEVVKKYLNRLSIEVLDEALVKLINTSINGVSQAMQMAANMDVLERGCDFFFRHAAQLLGVPMRMVERSRRQFPLRKARDAVEEKTEVQTPFGVKVEGVTVLIAEKKKISISGEEKNAIGDFLEEHVMETLLFLGAGGHVETSGILNLLPFGVEHISSSL
;
A
#
# COMPACT_ATOMS: atom_id res chain seq x y z
N MET A 1 5.97 -10.68 -22.67
CA MET A 1 5.47 -11.97 -22.12
C MET A 1 5.91 -13.23 -22.85
N GLN A 2 6.01 -13.29 -24.20
CA GLN A 2 6.35 -14.55 -24.91
C GLN A 2 7.62 -15.24 -24.40
N THR A 3 8.69 -14.49 -24.12
CA THR A 3 9.94 -15.04 -23.57
C THR A 3 9.74 -15.74 -22.23
N ALA A 4 8.95 -15.17 -21.31
CA ALA A 4 8.68 -15.76 -20.00
C ALA A 4 7.90 -17.10 -20.11
N ASN A 5 6.99 -17.19 -21.06
CA ASN A 5 6.25 -18.43 -21.34
C ASN A 5 7.16 -19.53 -21.93
N HIS A 6 8.10 -19.18 -22.81
CA HIS A 6 9.10 -20.12 -23.30
C HIS A 6 10.02 -20.61 -22.17
N LEU A 7 10.38 -19.73 -21.23
CA LEU A 7 11.11 -20.11 -20.05
C LEU A 7 10.34 -21.17 -19.24
N LEU A 8 9.04 -20.95 -18.94
CA LEU A 8 8.22 -21.93 -18.21
C LEU A 8 8.26 -23.33 -18.84
N LEU A 9 8.08 -23.41 -20.17
CA LEU A 9 8.14 -24.69 -20.90
C LEU A 9 9.51 -25.38 -20.76
N ILE A 10 10.60 -24.63 -20.93
CA ILE A 10 11.96 -25.17 -20.76
C ILE A 10 12.13 -25.72 -19.35
N LYS A 11 11.66 -24.99 -18.33
CA LYS A 11 11.71 -25.42 -16.92
C LYS A 11 10.98 -26.73 -16.72
N ASP A 12 9.78 -26.91 -17.27
CA ASP A 12 8.98 -28.13 -17.08
C ASP A 12 9.67 -29.37 -17.67
N TYR A 13 10.16 -29.28 -18.91
CA TYR A 13 10.88 -30.38 -19.56
C TYR A 13 12.18 -30.73 -18.83
N VAL A 14 12.96 -29.70 -18.45
CA VAL A 14 14.24 -29.90 -17.78
C VAL A 14 14.05 -30.45 -16.36
N SER A 15 13.02 -30.02 -15.63
CA SER A 15 12.66 -30.57 -14.31
C SER A 15 12.27 -32.04 -14.40
N LEU A 16 11.46 -32.43 -15.40
CA LEU A 16 11.07 -33.84 -15.60
C LEU A 16 12.28 -34.72 -15.92
N LEU A 17 13.16 -34.24 -16.80
CA LEU A 17 14.40 -34.92 -17.12
C LEU A 17 15.29 -35.06 -15.86
N GLY A 18 15.43 -34.00 -15.08
CA GLY A 18 16.23 -34.00 -13.85
C GLY A 18 15.73 -35.01 -12.81
N VAL A 19 14.41 -35.10 -12.59
CA VAL A 19 13.82 -36.11 -11.70
C VAL A 19 14.11 -37.53 -12.19
N THR A 20 14.03 -37.74 -13.50
CA THR A 20 14.29 -39.05 -14.13
C THR A 20 15.77 -39.44 -13.96
N LEU A 21 16.70 -38.57 -14.35
CA LEU A 21 18.14 -38.79 -14.22
C LEU A 21 18.56 -39.07 -12.78
N ARG A 22 18.01 -38.32 -11.81
CA ARG A 22 18.27 -38.54 -10.38
C ARG A 22 17.83 -39.93 -9.92
N ARG A 23 16.68 -40.44 -10.39
CA ARG A 23 16.20 -41.80 -10.06
C ARG A 23 17.12 -42.90 -10.57
N TYR A 24 17.79 -42.66 -11.70
CA TYR A 24 18.78 -43.58 -12.26
C TYR A 24 20.20 -43.40 -11.67
N GLY A 25 20.38 -42.50 -10.70
CA GLY A 25 21.67 -42.29 -10.02
C GLY A 25 22.64 -41.36 -10.75
N TYR A 26 22.21 -40.65 -11.79
CA TYR A 26 23.06 -39.67 -12.47
C TYR A 26 23.22 -38.38 -11.65
N PRO A 27 24.40 -37.75 -11.66
CA PRO A 27 24.60 -36.43 -11.07
C PRO A 27 23.81 -35.39 -11.88
N ILE A 28 23.02 -34.56 -11.19
CA ILE A 28 22.18 -33.53 -11.83
C ILE A 28 22.53 -32.10 -11.38
N ASP A 29 23.64 -31.91 -10.67
CA ASP A 29 23.99 -30.62 -10.05
C ASP A 29 24.12 -29.49 -11.08
N VAL A 30 24.73 -29.78 -12.24
CA VAL A 30 24.83 -28.83 -13.36
C VAL A 30 23.44 -28.44 -13.90
N LEU A 31 22.52 -29.40 -13.98
CA LEU A 31 21.16 -29.15 -14.45
C LEU A 31 20.38 -28.28 -13.45
N LEU A 32 20.57 -28.52 -12.15
CA LEU A 32 19.96 -27.73 -11.09
C LEU A 32 20.51 -26.29 -11.07
N ASP A 33 21.80 -26.08 -11.33
CA ASP A 33 22.39 -24.74 -11.45
C ASP A 33 21.79 -23.97 -12.64
N VAL A 34 21.63 -24.62 -13.79
CA VAL A 34 20.98 -24.03 -14.97
C VAL A 34 19.52 -23.66 -14.66
N LEU A 35 18.77 -24.55 -14.01
CA LEU A 35 17.40 -24.26 -13.57
C LEU A 35 17.34 -23.07 -12.59
N SER A 36 18.31 -22.95 -11.68
CA SER A 36 18.39 -21.81 -10.75
C SER A 36 18.64 -20.49 -11.48
N LYS A 37 19.57 -20.44 -12.43
CA LYS A 37 19.83 -19.24 -13.25
C LYS A 37 18.60 -18.84 -14.06
N HIS A 38 17.88 -19.83 -14.56
CA HIS A 38 16.67 -19.64 -15.34
C HIS A 38 15.51 -19.12 -14.48
N LYS A 39 15.37 -19.60 -13.24
CA LYS A 39 14.46 -19.05 -12.24
C LYS A 39 14.73 -17.57 -11.99
N ASP A 40 15.98 -17.17 -11.79
CA ASP A 40 16.31 -15.77 -11.54
C ASP A 40 15.98 -14.92 -12.77
N LYS A 41 16.33 -15.39 -13.98
CA LYS A 41 15.98 -14.71 -15.23
C LYS A 41 14.47 -14.53 -15.42
N TYR A 42 13.67 -15.54 -15.09
CA TYR A 42 12.21 -15.46 -15.18
C TYR A 42 11.65 -14.37 -14.26
N HIS A 43 12.08 -14.34 -12.99
CA HIS A 43 11.59 -13.35 -12.04
C HIS A 43 12.09 -11.93 -12.37
N GLU A 44 13.28 -11.75 -12.94
CA GLU A 44 13.72 -10.45 -13.46
C GLU A 44 12.81 -9.94 -14.58
N LEU A 45 12.36 -10.84 -15.48
CA LEU A 45 11.41 -10.49 -16.53
C LEU A 45 10.03 -10.11 -15.95
N LEU A 46 9.55 -10.83 -14.94
CA LEU A 46 8.31 -10.48 -14.24
C LEU A 46 8.42 -9.10 -13.58
N LEU A 47 9.50 -8.83 -12.84
CA LEU A 47 9.73 -7.53 -12.21
C LEU A 47 9.78 -6.40 -13.25
N SER A 48 10.43 -6.63 -14.40
CA SER A 48 10.47 -5.67 -15.49
C SER A 48 9.10 -5.39 -16.09
N ASP A 49 8.21 -6.38 -16.15
CA ASP A 49 6.86 -6.22 -16.69
C ASP A 49 5.97 -5.46 -15.69
N CYS A 50 6.00 -5.86 -14.41
CA CYS A 50 5.32 -5.15 -13.34
C CYS A 50 5.74 -3.68 -13.24
N ARG A 51 7.03 -3.36 -13.49
CA ARG A 51 7.51 -1.98 -13.50
C ARG A 51 6.80 -1.12 -14.55
N LYS A 52 6.51 -1.67 -15.72
CA LYS A 52 5.77 -0.97 -16.77
C LYS A 52 4.31 -0.79 -16.36
N GLN A 53 3.67 -1.88 -15.94
CA GLN A 53 2.26 -1.86 -15.52
C GLN A 53 2.01 -0.89 -14.36
N ILE A 54 2.90 -0.86 -13.35
CA ILE A 54 2.80 0.05 -12.20
C ILE A 54 2.98 1.51 -12.66
N ALA A 55 3.97 1.78 -13.51
CA ALA A 55 4.18 3.13 -14.03
C ALA A 55 2.97 3.64 -14.84
N GLU A 56 2.36 2.77 -15.65
CA GLU A 56 1.15 3.07 -16.41
C GLU A 56 -0.07 3.30 -15.51
N ALA A 57 -0.29 2.43 -14.51
CA ALA A 57 -1.38 2.57 -13.55
C ALA A 57 -1.30 3.87 -12.75
N ILE A 58 -0.10 4.19 -12.26
CA ILE A 58 0.15 5.44 -11.53
C ILE A 58 -0.04 6.67 -12.43
N ALA A 59 0.44 6.62 -13.68
CA ALA A 59 0.32 7.75 -14.61
C ALA A 59 -1.11 8.02 -15.08
N ALA A 60 -1.97 7.00 -15.05
CA ALA A 60 -3.38 7.11 -15.43
C ALA A 60 -4.26 7.72 -14.33
N ASP A 61 -3.80 7.72 -13.07
CA ASP A 61 -4.57 8.20 -11.93
C ASP A 61 -4.53 9.73 -11.80
N LYS A 62 -5.66 10.30 -11.36
CA LYS A 62 -5.79 11.71 -11.01
C LYS A 62 -5.56 11.99 -9.53
N PHE A 63 -5.46 10.94 -8.72
CA PHE A 63 -5.39 11.00 -7.26
C PHE A 63 -6.65 11.68 -6.69
N GLU A 64 -7.80 11.17 -7.10
CA GLU A 64 -9.12 11.52 -6.56
C GLU A 64 -9.72 10.27 -5.89
N GLN A 65 -10.57 10.47 -4.89
CA GLN A 65 -11.26 9.38 -4.20
C GLN A 65 -12.09 8.54 -5.18
N MET A 66 -12.00 7.22 -5.05
CA MET A 66 -12.71 6.29 -5.93
C MET A 66 -14.19 6.16 -5.51
N LEU A 67 -15.11 6.51 -6.42
CA LEU A 67 -16.55 6.29 -6.25
C LEU A 67 -16.97 4.91 -6.76
N MET A 68 -17.58 4.11 -5.90
CA MET A 68 -18.15 2.81 -6.24
C MET A 68 -19.67 2.84 -6.13
N LYS A 69 -20.36 2.55 -7.24
CA LYS A 69 -21.83 2.66 -7.32
C LYS A 69 -22.54 1.37 -6.93
N LYS A 70 -21.83 0.24 -6.98
CA LYS A 70 -22.41 -1.10 -6.82
C LYS A 70 -21.51 -1.98 -5.96
N GLU A 71 -22.12 -2.97 -5.33
CA GLU A 71 -21.43 -3.97 -4.51
C GLU A 71 -20.36 -4.76 -5.28
N TYR A 72 -20.57 -5.06 -6.56
CA TYR A 72 -19.57 -5.76 -7.36
C TYR A 72 -18.26 -4.95 -7.50
N GLU A 73 -18.36 -3.62 -7.62
CA GLU A 73 -17.18 -2.73 -7.71
C GLU A 73 -16.42 -2.72 -6.38
N TYR A 74 -17.14 -2.72 -5.26
CA TYR A 74 -16.55 -2.86 -3.92
C TYR A 74 -15.88 -4.21 -3.73
N SER A 75 -16.50 -5.29 -4.18
CA SER A 75 -15.91 -6.62 -4.13
C SER A 75 -14.60 -6.70 -4.94
N MET A 76 -14.60 -6.15 -6.16
CA MET A 76 -13.45 -6.18 -7.06
C MET A 76 -12.31 -5.23 -6.66
N ASN A 77 -12.60 -4.11 -6.00
CA ASN A 77 -11.59 -3.09 -5.65
C ASN A 77 -11.15 -3.17 -4.19
N VAL A 78 -11.99 -3.68 -3.28
CA VAL A 78 -11.74 -3.66 -1.83
C VAL A 78 -11.64 -5.08 -1.27
N LEU A 79 -12.72 -5.86 -1.33
CA LEU A 79 -12.79 -7.18 -0.67
C LEU A 79 -11.77 -8.15 -1.24
N SER A 80 -11.55 -8.12 -2.55
CA SER A 80 -10.58 -8.99 -3.22
C SER A 80 -9.19 -8.90 -2.57
N PHE A 81 -8.77 -7.71 -2.16
CA PHE A 81 -7.44 -7.45 -1.58
C PHE A 81 -7.44 -7.36 -0.06
N GLN A 82 -8.58 -7.60 0.61
CA GLN A 82 -8.73 -7.46 2.06
C GLN A 82 -8.24 -6.11 2.61
N ILE A 83 -8.43 -5.04 1.82
CA ILE A 83 -8.01 -3.67 2.20
C ILE A 83 -9.11 -2.89 2.94
N GLN A 84 -10.25 -3.54 3.21
CA GLN A 84 -11.36 -2.98 3.99
C GLN A 84 -10.93 -2.63 5.42
N THR A 85 -11.52 -1.58 5.97
CA THR A 85 -11.32 -1.19 7.37
C THR A 85 -12.32 -1.85 8.31
N THR A 86 -13.50 -2.21 7.79
CA THR A 86 -14.61 -2.79 8.55
C THR A 86 -15.17 -4.01 7.83
N ASP A 87 -15.65 -4.98 8.60
CA ASP A 87 -16.30 -6.20 8.07
C ASP A 87 -17.76 -5.99 7.64
N ILE A 88 -18.28 -4.78 7.82
CA ILE A 88 -19.64 -4.39 7.43
C ILE A 88 -19.63 -3.88 5.98
N ILE A 89 -20.55 -4.37 5.16
CA ILE A 89 -20.75 -3.90 3.79
C ILE A 89 -21.30 -2.46 3.84
N PRO A 90 -20.66 -1.50 3.16
CA PRO A 90 -21.11 -0.11 3.18
C PRO A 90 -22.40 0.09 2.37
N ALA A 91 -23.08 1.21 2.64
CA ALA A 91 -24.16 1.67 1.78
C ALA A 91 -23.61 2.22 0.45
N PHE A 92 -24.38 2.06 -0.64
CA PHE A 92 -24.00 2.54 -1.97
C PHE A 92 -24.78 3.80 -2.37
N PRO A 93 -24.15 4.75 -3.07
CA PRO A 93 -22.77 4.73 -3.55
C PRO A 93 -21.73 4.94 -2.44
N TYR A 94 -20.63 4.20 -2.50
CA TYR A 94 -19.54 4.24 -1.52
C TYR A 94 -18.36 5.04 -2.08
N VAL A 95 -17.85 5.97 -1.29
CA VAL A 95 -16.62 6.73 -1.61
C VAL A 95 -15.47 6.13 -0.82
N ALA A 96 -14.48 5.58 -1.52
CA ALA A 96 -13.30 5.02 -0.88
C ALA A 96 -12.34 6.13 -0.44
N PRO A 97 -11.62 5.95 0.68
CA PRO A 97 -10.59 6.90 1.12
C PRO A 97 -9.33 6.89 0.24
N PHE A 98 -9.28 6.03 -0.78
CA PHE A 98 -8.16 5.88 -1.71
C PHE A 98 -8.59 6.11 -3.16
N SER A 99 -7.61 6.39 -4.02
CA SER A 99 -7.77 6.52 -5.47
C SER A 99 -7.57 5.20 -6.22
N THR A 100 -7.77 5.20 -7.53
CA THR A 100 -7.69 3.99 -8.37
C THR A 100 -6.30 3.36 -8.39
N THR A 101 -5.23 4.13 -8.11
CA THR A 101 -3.85 3.62 -7.96
C THR A 101 -3.78 2.42 -7.01
N VAL A 102 -4.49 2.45 -5.88
CA VAL A 102 -4.38 1.41 -4.85
C VAL A 102 -4.84 0.04 -5.38
N PRO A 103 -6.11 -0.14 -5.81
CA PRO A 103 -6.56 -1.44 -6.30
C PRO A 103 -5.81 -1.88 -7.56
N ASP A 104 -5.36 -0.96 -8.43
CA ASP A 104 -4.58 -1.31 -9.62
C ASP A 104 -3.18 -1.84 -9.28
N CYS A 105 -2.46 -1.19 -8.36
CA CYS A 105 -1.20 -1.73 -7.85
C CYS A 105 -1.41 -3.09 -7.19
N CYS A 106 -2.47 -3.26 -6.41
CA CYS A 106 -2.78 -4.54 -5.77
C CYS A 106 -3.06 -5.67 -6.79
N ARG A 107 -3.70 -5.37 -7.93
CA ARG A 107 -3.91 -6.35 -9.03
C ARG A 107 -2.58 -6.81 -9.61
N ILE A 108 -1.70 -5.87 -9.92
CA ILE A 108 -0.40 -6.17 -10.53
C ILE A 108 0.44 -7.04 -9.58
N VAL A 109 0.47 -6.70 -8.28
CA VAL A 109 1.19 -7.49 -7.28
C VAL A 109 0.56 -8.88 -7.10
N ARG A 110 -0.78 -9.00 -7.10
CA ARG A 110 -1.42 -10.33 -7.05
C ARG A 110 -1.04 -11.18 -8.26
N SER A 111 -1.13 -10.64 -9.48
CA SER A 111 -0.76 -11.35 -10.71
C SER A 111 0.69 -11.82 -10.65
N PHE A 112 1.60 -10.97 -10.17
CA PHE A 112 3.01 -11.34 -9.97
C PHE A 112 3.18 -12.53 -9.02
N ILE A 113 2.42 -12.56 -7.91
CA ILE A 113 2.46 -13.67 -6.96
C ILE A 113 1.95 -14.95 -7.62
N GLU A 114 0.82 -14.90 -8.33
CA GLU A 114 0.24 -16.04 -9.03
C GLU A 114 1.22 -16.61 -10.08
N ASP A 115 1.84 -15.75 -10.88
CA ASP A 115 2.85 -16.13 -11.89
C ASP A 115 4.11 -16.72 -11.24
N SER A 116 4.57 -16.12 -10.14
CA SER A 116 5.72 -16.62 -9.38
C SER A 116 5.44 -18.00 -8.78
N VAL A 117 4.27 -18.20 -8.18
CA VAL A 117 3.84 -19.49 -7.63
C VAL A 117 3.69 -20.53 -8.73
N SER A 118 3.11 -20.14 -9.88
CA SER A 118 2.99 -21.01 -11.05
C SER A 118 4.37 -21.46 -11.55
N PHE A 119 5.35 -20.57 -11.62
CA PHE A 119 6.72 -20.92 -11.99
C PHE A 119 7.37 -21.88 -10.99
N MET A 120 7.18 -21.63 -9.68
CA MET A 120 7.74 -22.45 -8.62
C MET A 120 7.04 -23.81 -8.50
N SER A 121 5.81 -23.94 -9.00
CA SER A 121 5.13 -25.22 -9.12
C SER A 121 5.95 -26.16 -10.01
N TYR A 122 6.09 -27.43 -9.62
CA TYR A 122 6.88 -28.44 -10.34
C TYR A 122 8.41 -28.21 -10.35
N GLY A 123 9.05 -28.70 -9.29
CA GLY A 123 10.50 -28.83 -9.12
C GLY A 123 10.75 -29.18 -7.66
N GLY A 124 11.42 -30.27 -7.33
CA GLY A 124 11.51 -30.79 -5.95
C GLY A 124 12.30 -29.95 -4.93
N GLN A 125 12.30 -28.62 -5.06
CA GLN A 125 12.92 -27.69 -4.10
C GLN A 125 11.98 -27.44 -2.92
N LEU A 126 12.49 -27.55 -1.70
CA LEU A 126 11.70 -27.43 -0.46
C LEU A 126 11.43 -25.97 -0.03
N GLU A 127 12.05 -24.98 -0.70
CA GLU A 127 12.05 -23.57 -0.26
C GLU A 127 11.27 -22.62 -1.20
N PHE A 128 10.11 -23.06 -1.70
CA PHE A 128 9.31 -22.26 -2.65
C PHE A 128 8.91 -20.90 -2.08
N TYR A 129 8.50 -20.87 -0.82
CA TYR A 129 8.02 -19.64 -0.17
C TYR A 129 9.12 -18.60 -0.01
N GLU A 130 10.33 -18.99 0.39
CA GLU A 130 11.43 -18.03 0.56
C GLU A 130 11.85 -17.41 -0.78
N VAL A 131 11.75 -18.15 -1.88
CA VAL A 131 11.98 -17.59 -3.23
C VAL A 131 10.90 -16.57 -3.60
N VAL A 132 9.62 -16.94 -3.50
CA VAL A 132 8.51 -16.03 -3.85
C VAL A 132 8.53 -14.79 -2.96
N LYS A 133 8.76 -14.97 -1.65
CA LYS A 133 8.91 -13.88 -0.68
C LYS A 133 10.08 -12.96 -1.02
N LYS A 134 11.25 -13.51 -1.40
CA LYS A 134 12.40 -12.71 -1.85
C LYS A 134 12.02 -11.82 -3.02
N TYR A 135 11.40 -12.38 -4.05
CA TYR A 135 11.04 -11.62 -5.25
C TYR A 135 9.85 -10.67 -5.03
N LEU A 136 8.90 -11.01 -4.15
CA LEU A 136 7.83 -10.12 -3.72
C LEU A 136 8.38 -8.91 -2.95
N ASN A 137 9.34 -9.11 -2.03
CA ASN A 137 10.03 -8.01 -1.36
C ASN A 137 10.72 -7.08 -2.37
N ARG A 138 11.38 -7.65 -3.38
CA ARG A 138 12.01 -6.86 -4.45
C ARG A 138 10.98 -6.10 -5.28
N LEU A 139 9.84 -6.70 -5.62
CA LEU A 139 8.75 -6.00 -6.29
C LEU A 139 8.27 -4.80 -5.45
N SER A 140 8.05 -5.00 -4.16
CA SER A 140 7.60 -3.92 -3.27
C SER A 140 8.62 -2.78 -3.20
N ILE A 141 9.92 -3.08 -3.05
CA ILE A 141 10.96 -2.05 -2.83
C ILE A 141 11.51 -1.47 -4.14
N GLU A 142 11.97 -2.31 -5.08
CA GLU A 142 12.65 -1.88 -6.31
C GLU A 142 11.69 -1.46 -7.44
N VAL A 143 10.39 -1.65 -7.26
CA VAL A 143 9.39 -1.32 -8.28
C VAL A 143 8.31 -0.40 -7.72
N LEU A 144 7.57 -0.84 -6.71
CA LEU A 144 6.44 -0.07 -6.21
C LEU A 144 6.90 1.16 -5.42
N ASP A 145 7.75 0.99 -4.39
CA ASP A 145 8.28 2.08 -3.56
C ASP A 145 9.02 3.13 -4.42
N GLU A 146 9.91 2.69 -5.30
CA GLU A 146 10.63 3.60 -6.22
C GLU A 146 9.70 4.34 -7.19
N ALA A 147 8.68 3.68 -7.74
CA ALA A 147 7.73 4.34 -8.63
C ALA A 147 6.91 5.41 -7.90
N LEU A 148 6.47 5.10 -6.67
CA LEU A 148 5.71 6.02 -5.84
C LEU A 148 6.57 7.21 -5.37
N VAL A 149 7.82 6.99 -4.94
CA VAL A 149 8.77 8.08 -4.61
C VAL A 149 8.97 9.01 -5.81
N LYS A 150 9.19 8.44 -7.00
CA LYS A 150 9.36 9.22 -8.23
C LYS A 150 8.11 10.05 -8.52
N LEU A 151 6.93 9.46 -8.40
CA LEU A 151 5.67 10.16 -8.57
C LEU A 151 5.53 11.32 -7.58
N ILE A 152 5.70 11.05 -6.29
CA ILE A 152 5.60 12.04 -5.22
C ILE A 152 6.48 13.23 -5.54
N ASN A 153 7.74 12.99 -5.90
CA ASN A 153 8.69 14.07 -6.19
C ASN A 153 8.39 14.85 -7.48
N THR A 154 7.78 14.23 -8.48
CA THR A 154 7.61 14.84 -9.81
C THR A 154 6.24 15.45 -10.07
N SER A 155 5.15 14.86 -9.59
CA SER A 155 3.79 15.19 -10.05
C SER A 155 2.83 15.61 -8.94
N ILE A 156 3.06 15.20 -7.70
CA ILE A 156 2.19 15.56 -6.57
C ILE A 156 2.57 16.98 -6.14
N ASN A 157 1.85 18.01 -6.56
CA ASN A 157 2.23 19.40 -6.26
C ASN A 157 1.17 20.15 -5.41
N GLY A 158 -0.05 19.61 -5.33
CA GLY A 158 -1.14 20.19 -4.54
C GLY A 158 -1.32 19.50 -3.18
N VAL A 159 -1.81 20.26 -2.20
CA VAL A 159 -2.18 19.75 -0.86
C VAL A 159 -3.16 18.58 -0.95
N SER A 160 -4.22 18.72 -1.75
CA SER A 160 -5.23 17.67 -1.92
C SER A 160 -4.64 16.38 -2.49
N GLN A 161 -3.73 16.48 -3.46
CA GLN A 161 -3.05 15.33 -4.04
C GLN A 161 -2.07 14.69 -3.05
N ALA A 162 -1.37 15.49 -2.24
CA ALA A 162 -0.47 14.99 -1.20
C ALA A 162 -1.26 14.24 -0.10
N MET A 163 -2.38 14.79 0.34
CA MET A 163 -3.28 14.12 1.30
C MET A 163 -3.89 12.85 0.73
N GLN A 164 -4.33 12.86 -0.54
CA GLN A 164 -4.85 11.65 -1.18
C GLN A 164 -3.77 10.58 -1.32
N MET A 165 -2.53 10.99 -1.60
CA MET A 165 -1.39 10.08 -1.66
C MET A 165 -1.05 9.49 -0.28
N ALA A 166 -1.18 10.27 0.80
CA ALA A 166 -1.05 9.77 2.18
C ALA A 166 -2.12 8.72 2.49
N ALA A 167 -3.38 9.00 2.16
CA ALA A 167 -4.47 8.04 2.33
C ALA A 167 -4.26 6.77 1.49
N ASN A 168 -3.70 6.89 0.29
CA ASN A 168 -3.31 5.73 -0.52
C ASN A 168 -2.21 4.90 0.15
N MET A 169 -1.21 5.55 0.77
CA MET A 169 -0.13 4.85 1.48
C MET A 169 -0.64 4.02 2.65
N ASP A 170 -1.54 4.56 3.46
CA ASP A 170 -2.12 3.83 4.60
C ASP A 170 -2.85 2.56 4.15
N VAL A 171 -3.51 2.61 3.00
CA VAL A 171 -4.23 1.46 2.43
C VAL A 171 -3.26 0.48 1.78
N LEU A 172 -2.23 0.95 1.08
CA LEU A 172 -1.17 0.11 0.51
C LEU A 172 -0.35 -0.61 1.58
N GLU A 173 -0.20 -0.03 2.78
CA GLU A 173 0.39 -0.71 3.93
C GLU A 173 -0.39 -1.97 4.29
N ARG A 174 -1.72 -1.86 4.42
CA ARG A 174 -2.59 -3.03 4.62
C ARG A 174 -2.55 -3.99 3.43
N GLY A 175 -2.48 -3.47 2.20
CA GLY A 175 -2.34 -4.28 0.99
C GLY A 175 -1.07 -5.13 0.98
N CYS A 176 0.06 -4.58 1.46
CA CYS A 176 1.31 -5.32 1.60
C CYS A 176 1.15 -6.54 2.53
N ASP A 177 0.39 -6.41 3.61
CA ASP A 177 0.05 -7.52 4.52
C ASP A 177 -0.72 -8.64 3.84
N PHE A 178 -1.67 -8.26 3.00
CA PHE A 178 -2.43 -9.21 2.21
C PHE A 178 -1.53 -9.98 1.25
N PHE A 179 -0.57 -9.33 0.57
CA PHE A 179 0.30 -9.99 -0.42
C PHE A 179 1.12 -11.14 0.15
N PHE A 180 1.78 -10.95 1.29
CA PHE A 180 2.59 -12.03 1.91
C PHE A 180 1.73 -13.18 2.43
N ARG A 181 0.55 -12.86 2.98
CA ARG A 181 -0.43 -13.86 3.40
C ARG A 181 -0.95 -14.65 2.20
N HIS A 182 -1.27 -13.97 1.12
CA HIS A 182 -1.75 -14.59 -0.12
C HIS A 182 -0.70 -15.51 -0.74
N ALA A 183 0.56 -15.08 -0.81
CA ALA A 183 1.66 -15.92 -1.29
C ALA A 183 1.86 -17.18 -0.42
N ALA A 184 1.76 -17.04 0.92
CA ALA A 184 1.86 -18.18 1.84
C ALA A 184 0.69 -19.16 1.68
N GLN A 185 -0.53 -18.66 1.49
CA GLN A 185 -1.72 -19.47 1.24
C GLN A 185 -1.57 -20.31 -0.03
N LEU A 186 -1.17 -19.69 -1.14
CA LEU A 186 -0.99 -20.38 -2.41
C LEU A 186 0.10 -21.47 -2.36
N LEU A 187 1.11 -21.29 -1.50
CA LEU A 187 2.21 -22.24 -1.32
C LEU A 187 1.99 -23.23 -0.16
N GLY A 188 0.82 -23.19 0.50
CA GLY A 188 0.49 -24.11 1.59
C GLY A 188 1.31 -23.93 2.87
N VAL A 189 1.93 -22.75 3.07
CA VAL A 189 2.75 -22.46 4.26
C VAL A 189 1.87 -22.00 5.43
N PRO A 190 2.02 -22.56 6.65
CA PRO A 190 1.25 -22.12 7.81
C PRO A 190 1.51 -20.66 8.18
N MET A 191 0.43 -19.88 8.37
CA MET A 191 0.49 -18.41 8.60
C MET A 191 1.35 -17.97 9.79
N ARG A 192 1.44 -18.81 10.83
CA ARG A 192 2.32 -18.63 11.99
C ARG A 192 3.81 -18.46 11.67
N MET A 193 4.25 -18.84 10.47
CA MET A 193 5.63 -18.64 9.98
C MET A 193 5.82 -17.31 9.24
N VAL A 194 4.75 -16.73 8.70
CA VAL A 194 4.75 -15.47 7.93
C VAL A 194 4.87 -14.26 8.85
N GLU A 195 4.12 -14.27 9.96
CA GLU A 195 4.05 -13.14 10.92
C GLU A 195 5.38 -12.87 11.64
N ARG A 196 6.18 -13.91 11.90
CA ARG A 196 7.47 -13.79 12.62
C ARG A 196 8.58 -13.10 11.83
N SER A 197 8.44 -13.01 10.50
CA SER A 197 9.48 -12.45 9.62
C SER A 197 9.32 -10.94 9.37
N ARG A 198 8.27 -10.31 9.91
CA ARG A 198 7.96 -8.90 9.67
C ARG A 198 8.57 -7.99 10.73
N ARG A 199 9.42 -7.06 10.29
CA ARG A 199 9.88 -5.96 11.13
C ARG A 199 9.66 -4.58 10.53
N GLN A 200 9.43 -4.44 9.22
CA GLN A 200 9.36 -3.11 8.55
C GLN A 200 8.38 -3.10 7.36
N PHE A 201 7.66 -1.99 7.20
CA PHE A 201 6.81 -1.69 6.05
C PHE A 201 7.65 -1.53 4.77
N PRO A 202 7.37 -2.26 3.67
CA PRO A 202 8.21 -2.23 2.47
C PRO A 202 8.26 -0.88 1.73
N LEU A 203 7.18 -0.09 1.76
CA LEU A 203 7.07 1.17 1.01
C LEU A 203 7.50 2.38 1.85
N ARG A 204 8.54 2.19 2.67
CA ARG A 204 8.95 3.19 3.65
C ARG A 204 9.42 4.48 3.00
N LYS A 205 10.18 4.43 1.89
CA LYS A 205 10.69 5.67 1.27
C LYS A 205 9.54 6.49 0.70
N ALA A 206 8.56 5.84 0.10
CA ALA A 206 7.38 6.52 -0.42
C ALA A 206 6.58 7.13 0.73
N ARG A 207 6.40 6.43 1.85
CA ARG A 207 5.77 6.98 3.06
C ARG A 207 6.50 8.23 3.56
N ASP A 208 7.80 8.12 3.82
CA ASP A 208 8.62 9.22 4.32
C ASP A 208 8.56 10.44 3.36
N ALA A 209 8.58 10.20 2.04
CA ALA A 209 8.46 11.25 1.03
C ALA A 209 7.07 11.89 0.97
N VAL A 210 6.00 11.14 1.22
CA VAL A 210 4.66 11.72 1.35
C VAL A 210 4.58 12.59 2.59
N GLU A 211 5.02 12.08 3.75
CA GLU A 211 5.00 12.79 5.03
C GLU A 211 5.69 14.17 4.90
N GLU A 212 6.93 14.19 4.38
CA GLU A 212 7.66 15.42 4.08
C GLU A 212 6.87 16.37 3.17
N LYS A 213 6.26 15.83 2.12
CA LYS A 213 5.51 16.64 1.16
C LYS A 213 4.24 17.22 1.75
N THR A 214 3.50 16.45 2.55
CA THR A 214 2.34 16.95 3.29
C THR A 214 2.72 18.02 4.30
N GLU A 215 3.82 17.87 5.04
CA GLU A 215 4.30 18.87 6.00
C GLU A 215 4.69 20.18 5.30
N VAL A 216 5.36 20.10 4.15
CA VAL A 216 5.76 21.29 3.37
C VAL A 216 4.55 21.98 2.73
N GLN A 217 3.61 21.22 2.18
CA GLN A 217 2.44 21.79 1.49
C GLN A 217 1.35 22.28 2.45
N THR A 218 1.24 21.68 3.65
CA THR A 218 0.31 22.13 4.68
C THR A 218 1.07 22.87 5.78
N PRO A 219 1.00 24.20 5.87
CA PRO A 219 1.45 24.90 7.08
C PRO A 219 0.45 24.66 8.24
N PHE A 220 -0.17 23.48 8.32
CA PHE A 220 -1.09 23.09 9.37
C PHE A 220 -0.38 23.09 10.72
N GLY A 221 0.89 22.67 10.79
CA GLY A 221 1.69 22.78 12.03
C GLY A 221 1.80 24.22 12.54
N VAL A 222 2.16 25.17 11.67
CA VAL A 222 2.29 26.60 12.03
C VAL A 222 0.93 27.25 12.33
N LYS A 223 -0.13 26.82 11.65
CA LYS A 223 -1.48 27.37 11.83
C LYS A 223 -2.18 26.81 13.08
N VAL A 224 -1.95 25.54 13.41
CA VAL A 224 -2.40 24.90 14.66
C VAL A 224 -1.60 25.41 15.86
N GLU A 225 -0.29 25.65 15.70
CA GLU A 225 0.51 26.39 16.69
C GLU A 225 0.01 27.83 16.85
N GLY A 226 -0.30 28.53 15.76
CA GLY A 226 -0.91 29.86 15.82
C GLY A 226 -2.25 29.88 16.56
N VAL A 227 -3.12 28.88 16.31
CA VAL A 227 -4.40 28.73 17.00
C VAL A 227 -4.21 28.38 18.48
N THR A 228 -3.27 27.50 18.84
CA THR A 228 -2.97 27.17 20.24
C THR A 228 -2.34 28.33 21.01
N VAL A 229 -1.47 29.11 20.38
CA VAL A 229 -0.89 30.35 20.94
C VAL A 229 -1.97 31.41 21.14
N LEU A 230 -2.89 31.61 20.18
CA LEU A 230 -4.02 32.53 20.33
C LEU A 230 -4.99 32.11 21.44
N ILE A 231 -5.24 30.80 21.58
CA ILE A 231 -6.03 30.25 22.69
C ILE A 231 -5.32 30.48 24.03
N ALA A 232 -4.00 30.31 24.09
CA ALA A 232 -3.19 30.51 25.30
C ALA A 232 -3.08 32.00 25.71
N GLU A 233 -2.91 32.92 24.75
CA GLU A 233 -2.92 34.37 25.01
C GLU A 233 -4.29 34.86 25.46
N LYS A 234 -5.38 34.38 24.85
CA LYS A 234 -6.75 34.78 25.26
C LYS A 234 -7.21 34.14 26.56
N LYS A 235 -6.72 32.96 26.97
CA LYS A 235 -7.01 32.36 28.30
C LYS A 235 -6.47 33.22 29.45
N LYS A 236 -5.54 34.13 29.17
CA LYS A 236 -5.00 35.13 30.11
C LYS A 236 -5.93 36.34 30.31
N ILE A 237 -6.92 36.52 29.44
CA ILE A 237 -7.88 37.63 29.46
C ILE A 237 -9.25 37.05 29.80
N SER A 238 -9.85 37.48 30.92
CA SER A 238 -11.21 37.06 31.29
C SER A 238 -12.23 37.70 30.35
N ILE A 239 -12.83 36.92 29.45
CA ILE A 239 -13.79 37.44 28.46
C ILE A 239 -15.20 36.89 28.71
N SER A 240 -16.19 37.78 28.58
CA SER A 240 -17.63 37.58 28.78
C SER A 240 -18.29 36.69 27.70
N GLY A 241 -19.54 36.28 27.97
CA GLY A 241 -20.23 35.18 27.29
C GLY A 241 -20.52 35.34 25.78
N GLU A 242 -20.48 36.53 25.20
CA GLU A 242 -20.76 36.73 23.76
C GLU A 242 -19.58 36.32 22.86
N GLU A 243 -18.33 36.49 23.29
CA GLU A 243 -17.15 36.06 22.51
C GLU A 243 -16.95 34.54 22.51
N LYS A 244 -17.56 33.80 23.46
CA LYS A 244 -17.50 32.33 23.48
C LYS A 244 -18.30 31.69 22.34
N ASN A 245 -19.41 32.31 21.94
CA ASN A 245 -20.24 31.80 20.85
C ASN A 245 -19.55 32.01 19.49
N ALA A 246 -18.89 33.15 19.29
CA ALA A 246 -18.11 33.41 18.07
C ALA A 246 -16.93 32.42 17.89
N ILE A 247 -16.35 31.92 18.99
CA ILE A 247 -15.28 30.90 18.97
C ILE A 247 -15.85 29.50 18.69
N GLY A 248 -17.05 29.19 19.21
CA GLY A 248 -17.78 27.97 18.86
C GLY A 248 -18.07 27.93 17.36
N ASP A 249 -18.57 29.03 16.81
CA ASP A 249 -18.86 29.17 15.38
C ASP A 249 -17.59 29.11 14.52
N PHE A 250 -16.48 29.71 14.95
CA PHE A 250 -15.20 29.67 14.22
C PHE A 250 -14.51 28.29 14.28
N LEU A 251 -14.59 27.59 15.41
CA LEU A 251 -14.08 26.23 15.54
C LEU A 251 -14.97 25.24 14.78
N GLU A 252 -16.28 25.40 14.80
CA GLU A 252 -17.18 24.62 13.95
C GLU A 252 -16.91 24.91 12.47
N GLU A 253 -16.68 26.17 12.07
CA GLU A 253 -16.35 26.52 10.69
C GLU A 253 -15.03 25.89 10.24
N HIS A 254 -13.96 25.95 11.06
CA HIS A 254 -12.67 25.34 10.71
C HIS A 254 -12.62 23.82 10.88
N VAL A 255 -13.35 23.23 11.83
CA VAL A 255 -13.52 21.77 11.92
C VAL A 255 -14.38 21.27 10.76
N MET A 256 -15.43 21.99 10.39
CA MET A 256 -16.22 21.70 9.19
C MET A 256 -15.42 21.91 7.92
N GLU A 257 -14.55 22.92 7.84
CA GLU A 257 -13.60 23.07 6.74
C GLU A 257 -12.65 21.88 6.71
N THR A 258 -12.10 21.45 7.85
CA THR A 258 -11.22 20.28 7.94
C THR A 258 -11.97 18.98 7.56
N LEU A 259 -13.24 18.84 7.94
CA LEU A 259 -14.13 17.72 7.59
C LEU A 259 -14.58 17.73 6.11
N LEU A 260 -14.85 18.91 5.54
CA LEU A 260 -15.12 19.12 4.11
C LEU A 260 -13.87 18.88 3.29
N PHE A 261 -12.70 19.30 3.78
CA PHE A 261 -11.39 19.12 3.15
C PHE A 261 -10.91 17.67 3.21
N LEU A 262 -11.35 16.91 4.22
CA LEU A 262 -11.20 15.45 4.33
C LEU A 262 -12.32 14.65 3.62
N GLY A 263 -13.27 15.31 2.96
CA GLY A 263 -14.24 14.67 2.08
C GLY A 263 -15.24 13.73 2.76
N ALA A 264 -15.55 13.92 4.04
CA ALA A 264 -16.50 13.06 4.74
C ALA A 264 -17.95 13.58 4.63
N GLY A 265 -18.55 13.40 3.45
CA GLY A 265 -20.00 13.48 3.27
C GLY A 265 -20.68 12.25 3.86
N GLY A 266 -20.76 12.16 5.18
CA GLY A 266 -21.45 11.08 5.89
C GLY A 266 -21.05 11.06 7.36
N HIS A 267 -22.00 10.79 8.24
CA HIS A 267 -21.80 10.67 9.71
C HIS A 267 -20.48 9.96 10.04
N VAL A 268 -19.46 10.73 10.42
CA VAL A 268 -18.20 10.19 10.94
C VAL A 268 -18.31 10.18 12.44
N GLU A 269 -18.19 9.00 13.04
CA GLU A 269 -17.93 8.88 14.48
C GLU A 269 -16.65 9.65 14.79
N THR A 270 -16.77 10.65 15.67
CA THR A 270 -15.70 11.55 16.12
C THR A 270 -14.46 10.82 16.66
N SER A 271 -14.58 9.53 16.99
CA SER A 271 -13.48 8.64 17.39
C SER A 271 -12.48 8.35 16.27
N GLY A 272 -12.90 8.33 15.00
CA GLY A 272 -12.02 8.06 13.85
C GLY A 272 -11.15 9.26 13.44
N ILE A 273 -11.69 10.48 13.60
CA ILE A 273 -10.98 11.74 13.28
C ILE A 273 -9.90 12.03 14.32
N LEU A 274 -10.11 11.61 15.58
CA LEU A 274 -9.10 11.63 16.64
C LEU A 274 -7.89 10.72 16.36
N ASN A 275 -8.02 9.73 15.49
CA ASN A 275 -6.91 8.86 15.09
C ASN A 275 -6.10 9.40 13.90
N LEU A 276 -6.54 10.50 13.26
CA LEU A 276 -5.75 11.28 12.30
C LEU A 276 -5.06 12.50 12.94
N LEU A 277 -5.42 12.83 14.17
CA LEU A 277 -4.74 13.82 15.01
C LEU A 277 -3.38 13.41 15.64
N PRO A 278 -2.83 12.17 15.56
CA PRO A 278 -1.55 11.88 16.21
C PRO A 278 -0.35 12.60 15.57
N PHE A 279 -0.46 13.12 14.36
CA PHE A 279 0.65 13.86 13.73
C PHE A 279 0.87 15.27 14.31
N GLY A 280 -0.02 15.77 15.20
CA GLY A 280 0.13 17.09 15.84
C GLY A 280 0.00 17.12 17.36
N VAL A 281 -0.38 16.02 18.03
CA VAL A 281 -0.78 16.06 19.45
C VAL A 281 0.30 15.54 20.42
N GLU A 282 1.34 14.85 19.94
CA GLU A 282 2.43 14.41 20.84
C GLU A 282 3.24 15.58 21.44
N HIS A 283 3.16 16.79 20.89
CA HIS A 283 3.84 17.97 21.42
C HIS A 283 3.06 18.71 22.53
N ILE A 284 1.79 18.35 22.81
CA ILE A 284 0.95 19.03 23.80
C ILE A 284 1.05 18.38 25.20
N SER A 285 1.45 17.11 25.27
CA SER A 285 1.55 16.38 26.55
C SER A 285 2.78 16.76 27.40
N SER A 286 3.80 17.38 26.80
CA SER A 286 5.06 17.72 27.49
C SER A 286 5.13 19.16 28.02
N SER A 287 4.09 19.99 27.82
CA SER A 287 4.05 21.41 28.21
C SER A 287 2.93 21.77 29.20
N LEU A 288 2.39 20.78 29.93
CA LEU A 288 1.61 20.97 31.16
C LEU A 288 2.49 20.68 32.38
#